data_AF-A0A2N6NS40-F1
#
_entry.id   AF-A0A2N6NS40-F1
#
_cell.length_a   1.000
_cell.length_b   1.000
_cell.length_c   1.000
_cell.angle_alpha   90.00
_cell.angle_beta   90.00
_cell.angle_gamma   90.00
#
_symmetry.space_group_name_H-M   'P 1'
#
loop_
_entity.id
_entity.type
_entity.pdbx_description
1 polymer ?
#
loop_
_entity_poly.entity_id
_entity_poly.type
_entity_poly.pdbx_seq_one_letter_code
_entity_poly.pdbx_strand_id
1 'polypeptide(L)'
;MTSGFLAKMGPPELILQILEHCSCLQDAWALALTCRYMSDIWRSSNAGARIVWRFWLRDLPCADEALIAVRAAQLVLDAEERDELAPKNMKLHELSSRKSLPSTSELNAVWDLQRLGKHPDRAPEDPDRMLEWRKKVRTAIYRSLISGAALAAAYQEPLHEAKKTNIPELQSLADTVFFSETQLSFINKFTVFQTVTTLEQETPIFAPLGQWLLKSILSDTDARHAMAQRFEMRYGRATTCPAQVPDPWDCPLRPAFDGSHSDAHLVVWELIKMFWMQERLSWTIGTDYDLTDENYFSGISQP
;
A
#
# COMPACT_ATOMS: atom_id res chain seq x y z
N MET A 1 45.75 9.32 16.76
CA MET A 1 45.83 7.87 16.45
C MET A 1 44.51 7.26 15.97
N THR A 2 43.37 7.95 16.05
CA THR A 2 42.04 7.41 15.66
C THR A 2 41.73 7.49 14.16
N SER A 3 42.36 8.39 13.40
CA SER A 3 42.08 8.57 11.96
C SER A 3 42.52 7.39 11.09
N GLY A 4 43.53 6.62 11.51
CA GLY A 4 44.02 5.47 10.76
C GLY A 4 43.12 4.24 10.86
N PHE A 5 42.44 4.06 12.00
CA PHE A 5 41.59 2.89 12.25
C PHE A 5 40.41 2.86 11.28
N LEU A 6 39.57 3.91 11.26
CA LEU A 6 38.40 3.98 10.40
C LEU A 6 38.73 4.08 8.91
N ALA A 7 39.90 4.63 8.56
CA ALA A 7 40.26 4.87 7.17
C ALA A 7 40.80 3.62 6.43
N LYS A 8 41.37 2.64 7.13
CA LYS A 8 42.10 1.53 6.48
C LYS A 8 42.08 0.17 7.18
N MET A 9 41.77 0.09 8.48
CA MET A 9 42.05 -1.12 9.28
C MET A 9 40.90 -1.58 10.19
N GLY A 10 39.83 -0.80 10.32
CA GLY A 10 38.70 -1.13 11.16
C GLY A 10 37.96 -2.36 10.60
N PRO A 11 37.67 -3.39 11.41
CA PRO A 11 36.82 -4.50 10.99
C PRO A 11 35.49 -3.99 10.42
N PRO A 12 35.03 -4.48 9.25
CA PRO A 12 33.77 -4.06 8.64
C PRO A 12 32.58 -4.13 9.60
N GLU A 13 32.53 -5.14 10.47
CA GLU A 13 31.47 -5.36 11.45
C GLU A 13 31.40 -4.21 12.46
N LEU A 14 32.55 -3.72 12.94
CA LEU A 14 32.61 -2.59 13.87
C LEU A 14 32.20 -1.28 13.18
N ILE A 15 32.60 -1.10 11.93
CA ILE A 15 32.20 0.07 11.14
C ILE A 15 30.68 0.08 10.93
N LEU A 16 30.09 -1.06 10.56
CA LEU A 16 28.64 -1.18 10.42
C LEU A 16 27.91 -0.92 11.74
N GLN A 17 28.42 -1.43 12.87
CA GLN A 17 27.85 -1.11 14.18
C GLN A 17 27.91 0.40 14.46
N ILE A 18 29.04 1.07 14.19
CA ILE A 18 29.14 2.52 14.39
C ILE A 18 28.09 3.26 13.54
N LEU A 19 27.95 2.90 12.26
CA LEU A 19 26.98 3.50 11.36
C LEU A 19 25.52 3.26 11.81
N GLU A 20 25.22 2.07 12.33
CA GLU A 20 23.90 1.74 12.88
C GLU A 20 23.56 2.48 14.19
N HIS A 21 24.56 3.03 14.90
CA HIS A 21 24.40 3.79 16.14
C HIS A 21 24.40 5.32 15.93
N CYS A 22 24.50 5.79 14.68
CA CYS A 22 24.31 7.20 14.38
C CYS A 22 22.90 7.68 14.78
N SER A 23 22.79 8.96 15.15
CA SER A 23 21.52 9.57 15.59
C SER A 23 20.47 9.60 14.48
N CYS A 24 20.92 9.93 13.26
CA CYS A 24 20.06 10.03 12.08
C CYS A 24 20.72 9.41 10.84
N LEU A 25 19.91 9.19 9.81
CA LEU A 25 20.38 8.66 8.53
C LEU A 25 21.42 9.58 7.88
N GLN A 26 21.26 10.90 8.02
CA GLN A 26 22.20 11.88 7.45
C GLN A 26 23.60 11.72 8.05
N ASP A 27 23.71 11.49 9.37
CA ASP A 27 24.99 11.26 10.05
C ASP A 27 25.63 9.95 9.59
N ALA A 28 24.85 8.87 9.53
CA ALA A 28 25.32 7.57 9.07
C ALA A 28 25.85 7.66 7.62
N TRP A 29 25.11 8.36 6.76
CA TRP A 29 25.49 8.52 5.37
C TRP A 29 26.72 9.42 5.21
N ALA A 30 26.76 10.56 5.90
CA ALA A 30 27.92 11.44 5.90
C ALA A 30 29.18 10.70 6.38
N LEU A 31 29.06 9.92 7.46
CA LEU A 31 30.14 9.11 8.01
C LEU A 31 30.61 8.03 7.03
N ALA A 32 29.68 7.31 6.39
CA ALA A 32 29.99 6.30 5.38
C ALA A 32 30.76 6.87 4.18
N LEU A 33 30.50 8.14 3.81
CA LEU A 33 31.14 8.81 2.68
C LEU A 33 32.45 9.53 3.03
N THR A 34 32.92 9.48 4.28
CA THR A 34 34.16 10.17 4.70
C THR A 34 35.42 9.65 4.02
N CYS A 35 35.48 8.35 3.70
CA CYS A 35 36.61 7.75 3.01
C CYS A 35 36.19 6.56 2.15
N ARG A 36 37.07 6.17 1.21
CA ARG A 36 36.82 5.06 0.27
C ARG A 36 36.50 3.75 0.98
N TYR A 37 37.26 3.40 2.02
CA TYR A 37 37.08 2.15 2.76
C TYR A 37 35.68 2.04 3.40
N MET A 38 35.21 3.10 4.06
CA MET A 38 33.87 3.13 4.65
C MET A 38 32.78 3.13 3.58
N SER A 39 33.00 3.82 2.46
CA SER A 39 32.07 3.80 1.33
C SER A 39 31.98 2.41 0.70
N ASP A 40 33.09 1.67 0.64
CA ASP A 40 33.12 0.31 0.13
C ASP A 40 32.37 -0.64 1.09
N ILE A 41 32.57 -0.50 2.41
CA ILE A 41 31.81 -1.25 3.42
C ILE A 41 30.31 -0.93 3.32
N TRP A 42 29.94 0.34 3.19
CA TRP A 42 28.54 0.77 3.03
C TRP A 42 27.86 0.12 1.82
N ARG A 43 28.59 0.01 0.70
CA ARG A 43 28.07 -0.62 -0.54
C ARG A 43 28.14 -2.14 -0.51
N SER A 44 29.02 -2.71 0.31
CA SER A 44 29.20 -4.16 0.40
C SER A 44 27.95 -4.83 0.96
N SER A 45 27.58 -5.97 0.36
CA SER A 45 26.55 -6.87 0.89
C SER A 45 25.24 -6.19 1.31
N ASN A 46 24.83 -5.15 0.58
CA ASN A 46 23.61 -4.37 0.84
C ASN A 46 23.55 -3.73 2.24
N ALA A 47 24.71 -3.50 2.88
CA ALA A 47 24.78 -3.02 4.26
C ALA A 47 24.17 -1.62 4.44
N GLY A 48 24.43 -0.70 3.50
CA GLY A 48 23.83 0.63 3.48
C GLY A 48 22.30 0.59 3.42
N ALA A 49 21.72 -0.30 2.59
CA ALA A 49 20.28 -0.46 2.53
C ALA A 49 19.69 -0.95 3.86
N ARG A 50 20.35 -1.88 4.55
CA ARG A 50 19.93 -2.33 5.88
C ARG A 50 19.93 -1.18 6.90
N ILE A 51 20.99 -0.37 6.89
CA ILE A 51 21.12 0.78 7.78
C ILE A 51 20.02 1.80 7.49
N VAL A 52 19.82 2.15 6.22
CA VAL A 52 18.72 3.03 5.77
C VAL A 52 17.37 2.51 6.24
N TRP A 53 17.10 1.22 6.03
CA TRP A 53 15.83 0.60 6.42
C TRP A 53 15.59 0.67 7.92
N ARG A 54 16.62 0.46 8.75
CA ARG A 54 16.52 0.58 10.21
C ARG A 54 16.11 2.00 10.62
N PHE A 55 16.69 3.02 10.00
CA PHE A 55 16.29 4.41 10.23
C PHE A 55 14.85 4.66 9.75
N TRP A 56 14.46 4.13 8.59
CA TRP A 56 13.11 4.31 8.07
C TRP A 56 12.04 3.63 8.90
N LEU A 57 12.29 2.42 9.44
CA LEU A 57 11.33 1.79 10.36
C LEU A 57 11.03 2.66 11.59
N ARG A 58 11.98 3.50 12.01
CA ARG A 58 11.84 4.44 13.13
C ARG A 58 11.19 5.75 12.70
N ASP A 59 11.68 6.34 11.60
CA ASP A 59 11.41 7.73 11.23
C ASP A 59 10.33 7.87 10.16
N LEU A 60 10.07 6.81 9.38
CA LEU A 60 9.14 6.81 8.26
C LEU A 60 7.85 6.06 8.63
N PRO A 61 6.70 6.76 8.70
CA PRO A 61 5.45 6.12 9.03
C PRO A 61 5.09 5.04 8.01
N CYS A 62 4.73 3.85 8.51
CA CYS A 62 4.27 2.71 7.71
C CYS A 62 5.26 2.29 6.61
N ALA A 63 6.56 2.35 6.91
CA ALA A 63 7.61 1.93 5.99
C ALA A 63 7.41 0.48 5.53
N ASP A 64 7.09 -0.43 6.46
CA ASP A 64 6.90 -1.86 6.14
C ASP A 64 5.70 -2.08 5.20
N GLU A 65 4.58 -1.39 5.40
CA GLU A 65 3.46 -1.42 4.46
C GLU A 65 3.83 -0.85 3.09
N ALA A 66 4.64 0.21 3.03
CA ALA A 66 5.13 0.73 1.76
C ALA A 66 5.98 -0.33 1.03
N LEU A 67 6.83 -1.06 1.76
CA LEU A 67 7.64 -2.14 1.18
C LEU A 67 6.79 -3.31 0.70
N ILE A 68 5.77 -3.70 1.46
CA ILE A 68 4.81 -4.74 1.04
C ILE A 68 4.10 -4.30 -0.24
N ALA A 69 3.69 -3.02 -0.34
CA ALA A 69 3.07 -2.47 -1.54
C ALA A 69 4.01 -2.54 -2.76
N VAL A 70 5.27 -2.12 -2.61
CA VAL A 70 6.30 -2.21 -3.67
C VAL A 70 6.47 -3.65 -4.14
N ARG A 71 6.66 -4.59 -3.21
CA ARG A 71 6.88 -6.01 -3.54
C ARG A 71 5.65 -6.65 -4.18
N ALA A 72 4.46 -6.34 -3.66
CA ALA A 72 3.22 -6.86 -4.22
C ALA A 72 2.99 -6.34 -5.65
N ALA A 73 3.23 -5.05 -5.88
CA ALA A 73 3.14 -4.46 -7.22
C ALA A 73 4.18 -5.08 -8.18
N GLN A 74 5.42 -5.28 -7.73
CA GLN A 74 6.45 -5.91 -8.56
C GLN A 74 6.05 -7.34 -8.97
N LEU A 75 5.43 -8.12 -8.09
CA LEU A 75 4.94 -9.46 -8.45
C LEU A 75 3.88 -9.43 -9.56
N VAL A 76 3.04 -8.39 -9.59
CA VAL A 76 2.05 -8.21 -10.66
C VAL A 76 2.72 -7.78 -11.95
N LEU A 77 3.60 -6.77 -11.89
CA LEU A 77 4.34 -6.28 -13.06
C LEU A 77 5.19 -7.39 -13.70
N ASP A 78 5.91 -8.16 -12.90
CA ASP A 78 6.71 -9.29 -13.37
C ASP A 78 5.87 -10.37 -14.07
N ALA A 79 4.62 -10.57 -13.63
CA ALA A 79 3.70 -11.52 -14.26
C ALA A 79 3.15 -10.96 -15.58
N GLU A 80 2.78 -9.68 -15.60
CA GLU A 80 2.34 -8.98 -16.81
C GLU A 80 3.42 -8.96 -17.89
N GLU A 81 4.68 -8.69 -17.53
CA GLU A 81 5.82 -8.74 -18.44
C GLU A 81 6.03 -10.13 -19.08
N ARG A 82 5.56 -11.18 -18.42
CA ARG A 82 5.58 -12.57 -18.90
C ARG A 82 4.29 -13.01 -19.60
N ASP A 83 3.28 -12.14 -19.73
CA ASP A 83 1.90 -12.48 -20.15
C ASP A 83 1.29 -13.62 -19.31
N GLU A 84 1.60 -13.61 -18.01
CA GLU A 84 1.13 -14.57 -17.01
C GLU A 84 0.20 -13.91 -15.99
N LEU A 85 -0.66 -14.71 -15.36
CA LEU A 85 -1.43 -14.25 -14.21
C LEU A 85 -0.54 -14.15 -12.97
N ALA A 86 -0.67 -13.04 -12.24
CA ALA A 86 -0.07 -12.89 -10.92
C ALA A 86 -0.58 -13.97 -9.93
N PRO A 87 0.10 -14.20 -8.79
CA PRO A 87 -0.34 -15.20 -7.82
C PRO A 87 -1.71 -14.83 -7.21
N LYS A 88 -2.75 -15.65 -7.45
CA LYS A 88 -4.10 -15.46 -6.88
C LYS A 88 -4.13 -15.46 -5.35
N ASN A 89 -3.22 -16.23 -4.73
CA ASN A 89 -3.09 -16.34 -3.27
C ASN A 89 -1.79 -15.69 -2.81
N MET A 90 -1.65 -14.39 -3.06
CA MET A 90 -0.45 -13.65 -2.68
C MET A 90 -0.24 -13.69 -1.16
N LYS A 91 0.89 -14.24 -0.72
CA LYS A 91 1.24 -14.35 0.69
C LYS A 91 1.82 -13.03 1.20
N LEU A 92 0.97 -12.03 1.38
CA LEU A 92 1.36 -10.64 1.74
C LEU A 92 2.26 -10.54 2.97
N HIS A 93 2.10 -11.42 3.96
CA HIS A 93 2.96 -11.44 5.15
C HIS A 93 4.41 -11.83 4.84
N GLU A 94 4.64 -12.60 3.76
CA GLU A 94 5.97 -12.99 3.30
C GLU A 94 6.72 -11.84 2.61
N LEU A 95 6.00 -10.79 2.18
CA LEU A 95 6.58 -9.62 1.52
C LEU A 95 7.11 -8.58 2.52
N SER A 96 6.83 -8.73 3.81
CA SER A 96 7.31 -7.79 4.84
C SER A 96 8.83 -7.84 5.01
N SER A 97 9.39 -6.77 5.58
CA SER A 97 10.81 -6.73 5.96
C SER A 97 11.20 -7.74 7.03
N ARG A 98 10.22 -8.31 7.75
CA ARG A 98 10.42 -9.39 8.72
C ARG A 98 10.89 -10.69 8.07
N LYS A 99 10.59 -10.91 6.79
CA LYS A 99 11.02 -12.09 6.04
C LYS A 99 12.28 -11.84 5.21
N SER A 100 12.36 -10.68 4.56
CA SER A 100 13.50 -10.31 3.73
C SER A 100 13.75 -8.81 3.82
N LEU A 101 15.01 -8.43 4.09
CA LEU A 101 15.43 -7.03 4.12
C LEU A 101 15.31 -6.39 2.73
N PRO A 102 15.04 -5.09 2.64
CA PRO A 102 14.87 -4.45 1.35
C PRO A 102 16.19 -4.34 0.57
N SER A 103 16.09 -4.48 -0.75
CA SER A 103 17.15 -4.13 -1.68
C SER A 103 17.24 -2.60 -1.86
N THR A 104 18.31 -2.13 -2.50
CA THR A 104 18.45 -0.69 -2.81
C THR A 104 17.35 -0.20 -3.78
N SER A 105 16.94 -1.02 -4.75
CA SER A 105 15.85 -0.63 -5.67
C SER A 105 14.52 -0.55 -4.93
N GLU A 106 14.25 -1.47 -4.01
CA GLU A 106 13.05 -1.44 -3.17
C GLU A 106 13.01 -0.20 -2.27
N LEU A 107 14.15 0.21 -1.69
CA LEU A 107 14.22 1.45 -0.92
C LEU A 107 13.90 2.67 -1.77
N ASN A 108 14.43 2.75 -2.99
CA ASN A 108 14.11 3.85 -3.90
C ASN A 108 12.60 3.89 -4.22
N ALA A 109 12.00 2.74 -4.53
CA ALA A 109 10.57 2.65 -4.79
C ALA A 109 9.72 3.04 -3.56
N VAL A 110 10.12 2.61 -2.35
CA VAL A 110 9.47 3.04 -1.10
C VAL A 110 9.58 4.55 -0.92
N TRP A 111 10.73 5.14 -1.21
CA TRP A 111 10.92 6.59 -1.15
C TRP A 111 10.03 7.33 -2.15
N ASP A 112 9.89 6.82 -3.37
CA ASP A 112 9.01 7.39 -4.38
C ASP A 112 7.53 7.31 -3.95
N LEU A 113 7.10 6.20 -3.35
CA LEU A 113 5.77 6.09 -2.74
C LEU A 113 5.53 7.08 -1.60
N GLN A 114 6.56 7.50 -0.86
CA GLN A 114 6.41 8.52 0.18
C GLN A 114 6.14 9.91 -0.42
N ARG A 115 6.59 10.15 -1.66
CA ARG A 115 6.35 11.41 -2.37
C ARG A 115 4.92 11.53 -2.89
N LEU A 116 4.23 10.41 -3.15
CA LEU A 116 2.81 10.39 -3.52
C LEU A 116 1.90 10.97 -2.41
N GLY A 117 2.36 10.94 -1.16
CA GLY A 117 1.65 11.53 -0.02
C GLY A 117 1.89 13.04 0.17
N LYS A 118 2.51 13.75 -0.79
CA LYS A 118 2.65 15.21 -0.70
C LYS A 118 1.32 15.88 -1.05
N HIS A 119 0.80 16.67 -0.13
CA HIS A 119 -0.55 17.22 -0.19
C HIS A 119 -0.70 18.39 -1.17
N PRO A 120 -1.93 18.61 -1.68
CA PRO A 120 -2.31 19.88 -2.30
C PRO A 120 -2.20 21.06 -1.32
N ASP A 121 -2.14 22.28 -1.85
CA ASP A 121 -1.74 23.54 -1.18
C ASP A 121 -2.52 23.96 0.09
N ARG A 122 -3.54 23.21 0.53
CA ARG A 122 -4.29 23.48 1.77
C ARG A 122 -4.25 22.27 2.71
N ALA A 123 -3.74 22.49 3.92
CA ALA A 123 -3.73 21.49 4.98
C ALA A 123 -5.18 21.16 5.39
N PRO A 124 -5.63 19.89 5.32
CA PRO A 124 -7.02 19.52 5.59
C PRO A 124 -7.32 19.28 7.08
N GLU A 125 -6.33 19.43 7.95
CA GLU A 125 -6.42 19.25 9.40
C GLU A 125 -5.57 20.32 10.10
N ASP A 126 -5.83 20.52 11.40
CA ASP A 126 -5.04 21.40 12.25
C ASP A 126 -3.54 21.03 12.22
N PRO A 127 -2.60 22.00 12.27
CA PRO A 127 -1.17 21.73 12.23
C PRO A 127 -0.70 20.66 13.21
N ASP A 128 -1.27 20.64 14.42
CA ASP A 128 -0.94 19.68 15.48
C ASP A 128 -1.38 18.24 15.14
N ARG A 129 -2.39 18.08 14.28
CA ARG A 129 -2.94 16.78 13.84
C ARG A 129 -2.41 16.34 12.48
N MET A 130 -1.67 17.21 11.78
CA MET A 130 -1.14 16.93 10.44
C MET A 130 -0.20 15.73 10.40
N LEU A 131 0.59 15.48 11.45
CA LEU A 131 1.49 14.31 11.47
C LEU A 131 0.71 12.99 11.52
N GLU A 132 -0.28 12.91 12.41
CA GLU A 132 -1.17 11.75 12.51
C GLU A 132 -1.96 11.54 11.22
N TRP A 133 -2.47 12.65 10.65
CA TRP A 133 -3.22 12.61 9.41
C TRP A 133 -2.36 12.12 8.23
N ARG A 134 -1.13 12.64 8.06
CA ARG A 134 -0.17 12.18 7.04
C ARG A 134 0.12 10.69 7.15
N LYS A 135 0.35 10.19 8.38
CA LYS A 135 0.54 8.77 8.64
C LYS A 135 -0.66 7.98 8.11
N LYS A 136 -1.88 8.33 8.54
CA LYS A 136 -3.12 7.65 8.15
C LYS A 136 -3.37 7.67 6.63
N VAL A 137 -3.11 8.79 5.98
CA VAL A 137 -3.22 8.92 4.51
C VAL A 137 -2.26 7.95 3.82
N ARG A 138 -0.98 7.95 4.21
CA ARG A 138 0.02 7.03 3.63
C ARG A 138 -0.35 5.58 3.86
N THR A 139 -0.77 5.21 5.07
CA THR A 139 -1.25 3.86 5.38
C THR A 139 -2.41 3.46 4.46
N ALA A 140 -3.38 4.36 4.24
CA ALA A 140 -4.52 4.11 3.36
C ALA A 140 -4.08 3.93 1.89
N ILE A 141 -3.15 4.76 1.40
CA ILE A 141 -2.56 4.62 0.05
C ILE A 141 -1.91 3.24 -0.08
N TYR A 142 -1.00 2.88 0.84
CA TYR A 142 -0.24 1.62 0.74
C TYR A 142 -1.14 0.41 0.84
N ARG A 143 -2.12 0.41 1.76
CA ARG A 143 -3.10 -0.69 1.84
C ARG A 143 -3.97 -0.79 0.59
N SER A 144 -4.33 0.33 -0.04
CA SER A 144 -5.10 0.31 -1.29
C SER A 144 -4.28 -0.29 -2.44
N LEU A 145 -3.00 0.08 -2.57
CA LEU A 145 -2.09 -0.51 -3.55
C LEU A 145 -1.89 -2.01 -3.31
N ILE A 146 -1.73 -2.43 -2.05
CA ILE A 146 -1.62 -3.84 -1.68
C ILE A 146 -2.89 -4.61 -2.03
N SER A 147 -4.07 -4.05 -1.73
CA SER A 147 -5.35 -4.67 -2.09
C SER A 147 -5.49 -4.83 -3.61
N GLY A 148 -5.12 -3.80 -4.38
CA GLY A 148 -5.11 -3.86 -5.84
C GLY A 148 -4.19 -4.96 -6.36
N ALA A 149 -2.95 -5.03 -5.87
CA ALA A 149 -2.01 -6.06 -6.28
C ALA A 149 -2.45 -7.48 -5.88
N ALA A 150 -3.04 -7.64 -4.68
CA ALA A 150 -3.53 -8.92 -4.20
C ALA A 150 -4.73 -9.45 -5.00
N LEU A 151 -5.56 -8.55 -5.52
CA LEU A 151 -6.75 -8.91 -6.30
C LEU A 151 -6.52 -8.87 -7.82
N ALA A 152 -5.38 -8.35 -8.28
CA ALA A 152 -5.06 -8.17 -9.70
C ALA A 152 -5.30 -9.46 -10.51
N ALA A 153 -4.78 -10.59 -10.04
CA ALA A 153 -4.94 -11.88 -10.72
C ALA A 153 -6.41 -12.30 -10.87
N ALA A 154 -7.25 -12.05 -9.86
CA ALA A 154 -8.67 -12.41 -9.92
C ALA A 154 -9.43 -11.55 -10.94
N TYR A 155 -9.10 -10.26 -11.03
CA TYR A 155 -9.71 -9.33 -11.99
C TYR A 155 -9.13 -9.46 -13.42
N GLN A 156 -7.89 -9.92 -13.57
CA GLN A 156 -7.24 -10.15 -14.86
C GLN A 156 -7.52 -11.54 -15.46
N GLU A 157 -8.01 -12.47 -14.65
CA GLU A 157 -8.32 -13.85 -15.08
C GLU A 157 -9.27 -13.91 -16.29
N PRO A 158 -10.39 -13.16 -16.35
CA PRO A 158 -11.26 -13.21 -17.52
C PRO A 158 -10.55 -12.76 -18.80
N LEU A 159 -9.67 -11.77 -18.72
CA LEU A 159 -8.90 -11.29 -19.88
C LEU A 159 -7.96 -12.37 -20.41
N HIS A 160 -7.26 -13.08 -19.51
CA HIS A 160 -6.38 -14.17 -19.89
C HIS A 160 -7.14 -15.38 -20.45
N GLU A 161 -8.28 -15.75 -19.86
CA GLU A 161 -9.11 -16.84 -20.38
C GLU A 161 -9.74 -16.48 -21.72
N ALA A 162 -10.13 -15.22 -21.92
CA ALA A 162 -10.69 -14.73 -23.17
C ALA A 162 -9.70 -14.85 -24.34
N LYS A 163 -8.42 -14.51 -24.13
CA LYS A 163 -7.33 -14.68 -25.11
C LYS A 163 -7.18 -16.13 -25.59
N LYS A 164 -7.48 -17.12 -24.74
CA LYS A 164 -7.38 -18.56 -25.06
C LYS A 164 -8.57 -19.07 -25.88
N THR A 165 -9.66 -18.32 -25.93
CA THR A 165 -10.83 -18.72 -26.72
C THR A 165 -10.60 -18.49 -28.21
N ASN A 166 -11.33 -19.20 -29.06
CA ASN A 166 -11.34 -18.97 -30.52
C ASN A 166 -12.46 -17.99 -30.95
N ILE A 167 -13.04 -17.25 -30.01
CA ILE A 167 -14.15 -16.33 -30.28
C ILE A 167 -13.57 -14.92 -30.40
N PRO A 168 -13.53 -14.31 -31.61
CA PRO A 168 -12.88 -13.00 -31.81
C PRO A 168 -13.43 -11.91 -30.90
N GLU A 169 -14.75 -11.93 -30.66
CA GLU A 169 -15.43 -11.00 -29.77
C GLU A 169 -14.96 -11.09 -28.30
N LEU A 170 -14.56 -12.27 -27.83
CA LEU A 170 -13.99 -12.43 -26.49
C LEU A 170 -12.52 -12.01 -26.49
N GLN A 171 -11.76 -12.29 -27.54
CA GLN A 171 -10.36 -11.89 -27.62
C GLN A 171 -10.18 -10.35 -27.55
N SER A 172 -11.16 -9.57 -27.98
CA SER A 172 -11.18 -8.09 -27.87
C SER A 172 -11.75 -7.56 -26.54
N LEU A 173 -11.88 -8.39 -25.50
CA LEU A 173 -12.53 -8.01 -24.24
C LEU A 173 -11.84 -6.81 -23.54
N ALA A 174 -10.52 -6.70 -23.63
CA ALA A 174 -9.75 -5.61 -23.00
C ALA A 174 -10.00 -4.23 -23.64
N ASP A 175 -10.34 -4.20 -24.93
CA ASP A 175 -10.51 -2.96 -25.70
C ASP A 175 -11.97 -2.49 -25.76
N THR A 176 -12.88 -3.20 -25.08
CA THR A 176 -14.32 -3.00 -25.21
C THR A 176 -14.86 -2.02 -24.15
N VAL A 177 -15.53 -0.96 -24.61
CA VAL A 177 -16.22 0.01 -23.74
C VAL A 177 -17.60 -0.48 -23.31
N PHE A 178 -18.33 -1.15 -24.21
CA PHE A 178 -19.68 -1.69 -23.96
C PHE A 178 -19.70 -3.19 -24.23
N PHE A 179 -19.96 -3.99 -23.19
CA PHE A 179 -19.99 -5.43 -23.34
C PHE A 179 -21.24 -5.92 -24.07
N SER A 180 -21.05 -6.81 -25.04
CA SER A 180 -22.14 -7.56 -25.67
C SER A 180 -22.74 -8.59 -24.72
N GLU A 181 -23.90 -9.17 -25.06
CA GLU A 181 -24.48 -10.28 -24.29
C GLU A 181 -23.52 -11.48 -24.16
N THR A 182 -22.77 -11.77 -25.22
CA THR A 182 -21.76 -12.85 -25.23
C THR A 182 -20.64 -12.57 -24.24
N GLN A 183 -20.10 -11.34 -24.26
CA GLN A 183 -19.05 -10.91 -23.33
C GLN A 183 -19.57 -10.85 -21.88
N LEU A 184 -20.78 -10.33 -21.65
CA LEU A 184 -21.42 -10.31 -20.35
C LEU A 184 -21.64 -11.73 -19.79
N SER A 185 -22.15 -12.64 -20.62
CA SER A 185 -22.31 -14.06 -20.24
C SER A 185 -20.96 -14.71 -19.91
N PHE A 186 -19.89 -14.32 -20.62
CA PHE A 186 -18.54 -14.81 -20.36
C PHE A 186 -17.98 -14.28 -19.03
N ILE A 187 -17.98 -12.95 -18.81
CA ILE A 187 -17.38 -12.36 -17.58
C ILE A 187 -18.17 -12.75 -16.32
N ASN A 188 -19.49 -12.94 -16.43
CA ASN A 188 -20.33 -13.38 -15.30
C ASN A 188 -19.99 -14.80 -14.79
N LYS A 189 -19.14 -15.56 -15.50
CA LYS A 189 -18.62 -16.84 -15.00
C LYS A 189 -17.58 -16.65 -13.89
N PHE A 190 -16.98 -15.47 -13.80
CA PHE A 190 -15.95 -15.15 -12.83
C PHE A 190 -16.56 -14.41 -11.65
N THR A 191 -16.34 -14.93 -10.43
CA THR A 191 -16.99 -14.45 -9.20
C THR A 191 -16.83 -12.95 -8.98
N VAL A 192 -15.67 -12.36 -9.31
CA VAL A 192 -15.40 -10.93 -9.10
C VAL A 192 -16.24 -9.99 -9.98
N PHE A 193 -16.92 -10.51 -11.01
CA PHE A 193 -17.82 -9.76 -11.89
C PHE A 193 -19.30 -10.11 -11.70
N GLN A 194 -19.61 -11.08 -10.82
CA GLN A 194 -21.00 -11.45 -10.53
C GLN A 194 -21.67 -10.38 -9.66
N THR A 195 -22.91 -10.04 -9.97
CA THR A 195 -23.73 -9.10 -9.18
C THR A 195 -24.26 -9.71 -7.89
N VAL A 196 -24.43 -11.03 -7.86
CA VAL A 196 -24.88 -11.81 -6.70
C VAL A 196 -23.94 -12.99 -6.52
N THR A 197 -23.29 -13.03 -5.37
CA THR A 197 -22.29 -14.03 -4.98
C THR A 197 -22.69 -14.67 -3.65
N THR A 198 -22.21 -15.88 -3.39
CA THR A 198 -22.29 -16.50 -2.06
C THR A 198 -20.98 -16.34 -1.31
N LEU A 199 -21.03 -16.43 0.02
CA LEU A 199 -19.83 -16.37 0.86
C LEU A 199 -18.83 -17.48 0.50
N GLU A 200 -19.30 -18.68 0.11
CA GLU A 200 -18.39 -19.75 -0.31
C GLU A 200 -17.63 -19.40 -1.60
N GLN A 201 -18.25 -18.65 -2.52
CA GLN A 201 -17.61 -18.21 -3.75
C GLN A 201 -16.60 -17.08 -3.50
N GLU A 202 -16.95 -16.15 -2.62
CA GLU A 202 -16.10 -14.99 -2.29
C GLU A 202 -14.89 -15.36 -1.43
N THR A 203 -15.06 -16.30 -0.51
CA THR A 203 -14.04 -16.64 0.50
C THR A 203 -12.67 -16.97 -0.13
N PRO A 204 -12.55 -17.83 -1.15
CA PRO A 204 -11.26 -18.13 -1.78
C PRO A 204 -10.55 -16.91 -2.38
N ILE A 205 -11.30 -15.88 -2.77
CA ILE A 205 -10.77 -14.69 -3.46
C ILE A 205 -10.42 -13.60 -2.45
N PHE A 206 -11.35 -13.28 -1.56
CA PHE A 206 -11.24 -12.10 -0.70
C PHE A 206 -10.73 -12.41 0.70
N ALA A 207 -10.88 -13.63 1.21
CA ALA A 207 -10.49 -13.96 2.58
C ALA A 207 -8.98 -13.78 2.84
N PRO A 208 -8.05 -14.15 1.94
CA PRO A 208 -6.62 -13.93 2.18
C PRO A 208 -6.28 -12.46 2.41
N LEU A 209 -6.80 -11.56 1.56
CA LEU A 209 -6.62 -10.11 1.71
C LEU A 209 -7.34 -9.59 2.96
N GLY A 210 -8.59 -10.00 3.19
CA GLY A 210 -9.39 -9.58 4.34
C GLY A 210 -8.73 -9.95 5.67
N GLN A 211 -8.18 -11.16 5.78
CA GLN A 211 -7.43 -11.61 6.95
C GLN A 211 -6.14 -10.81 7.15
N TRP A 212 -5.41 -10.53 6.06
CA TRP A 212 -4.21 -9.70 6.13
C TRP A 212 -4.54 -8.27 6.59
N LEU A 213 -5.58 -7.65 6.03
CA LEU A 213 -6.03 -6.31 6.42
C LEU A 213 -6.45 -6.28 7.89
N LEU A 214 -7.29 -7.23 8.32
CA LEU A 214 -7.74 -7.35 9.70
C LEU A 214 -6.55 -7.45 10.66
N LYS A 215 -5.62 -8.36 10.38
CA LYS A 215 -4.41 -8.55 11.20
C LYS A 215 -3.50 -7.33 11.19
N SER A 216 -3.30 -6.69 10.03
CA SER A 216 -2.49 -5.48 9.90
C SER A 216 -3.08 -4.33 10.70
N ILE A 217 -4.38 -4.07 10.56
CA ILE A 217 -5.09 -3.00 11.27
C ILE A 217 -5.03 -3.24 12.78
N LEU A 218 -5.33 -4.46 13.23
CA LEU A 218 -5.38 -4.78 14.66
C LEU A 218 -4.00 -4.99 15.30
N SER A 219 -2.92 -4.98 14.51
CA SER A 219 -1.55 -4.97 15.04
C SER A 219 -1.11 -3.58 15.51
N ASP A 220 -1.80 -2.51 15.12
CA ASP A 220 -1.54 -1.15 15.59
C ASP A 220 -2.21 -0.96 16.97
N THR A 221 -1.44 -1.26 18.03
CA THR A 221 -1.90 -1.20 19.42
C THR A 221 -2.32 0.21 19.84
N ASP A 222 -1.65 1.24 19.30
CA ASP A 222 -1.94 2.63 19.63
C ASP A 222 -3.27 3.06 19.02
N ALA A 223 -3.51 2.69 17.75
CA ALA A 223 -4.79 2.95 17.09
C ALA A 223 -5.95 2.22 17.78
N ARG A 224 -5.73 0.97 18.23
CA ARG A 224 -6.71 0.20 19.02
C ARG A 224 -7.02 0.86 20.35
N HIS A 225 -6.00 1.23 21.11
CA HIS A 225 -6.17 1.91 22.39
C HIS A 225 -6.89 3.24 22.22
N ALA A 226 -6.50 4.06 21.22
CA ALA A 226 -7.14 5.32 20.92
C ALA A 226 -8.61 5.15 20.50
N MET A 227 -8.96 4.08 19.76
CA MET A 227 -10.36 3.79 19.44
C MET A 227 -11.15 3.34 20.68
N ALA A 228 -10.59 2.45 21.50
CA ALA A 228 -11.22 2.02 22.74
C ALA A 228 -11.49 3.21 23.69
N GLN A 229 -10.51 4.09 23.86
CA GLN A 229 -10.64 5.30 24.69
C GLN A 229 -11.75 6.23 24.18
N ARG A 230 -11.90 6.39 22.84
CA ARG A 230 -13.00 7.18 22.27
C ARG A 230 -14.36 6.61 22.61
N PHE A 231 -14.50 5.28 22.61
CA PHE A 231 -15.73 4.60 23.02
C PHE A 231 -16.01 4.77 24.51
N GLU A 232 -15.00 4.62 25.36
CA GLU A 232 -15.12 4.78 26.80
C GLU A 232 -15.50 6.22 27.19
N MET A 233 -14.79 7.20 26.65
CA MET A 233 -15.00 8.63 26.93
C MET A 233 -16.11 9.28 26.09
N ARG A 234 -16.73 8.52 25.19
CA ARG A 234 -17.88 8.95 24.36
C ARG A 234 -17.63 10.25 23.58
N TYR A 235 -16.52 10.32 22.86
CA TYR A 235 -16.21 11.49 22.03
C TYR A 235 -15.82 11.12 20.59
N GLY A 236 -15.80 12.14 19.73
CA GLY A 236 -15.46 11.98 18.33
C GLY A 236 -16.44 11.05 17.63
N ARG A 237 -15.94 10.03 16.93
CA ARG A 237 -16.77 9.10 16.14
C ARG A 237 -17.47 8.03 16.97
N ALA A 238 -17.11 7.87 18.23
CA ALA A 238 -17.84 6.94 19.09
C ALA A 238 -19.27 7.42 19.36
N THR A 239 -19.53 8.73 19.30
CA THR A 239 -20.84 9.34 19.55
C THR A 239 -21.90 8.94 18.52
N THR A 240 -21.50 8.47 17.34
CA THR A 240 -22.43 8.03 16.29
C THR A 240 -22.79 6.55 16.37
N CYS A 241 -22.23 5.80 17.33
CA CYS A 241 -22.55 4.37 17.48
C CYS A 241 -23.91 4.17 18.20
N PRO A 242 -24.87 3.41 17.63
CA PRO A 242 -26.19 3.19 18.23
C PRO A 242 -26.18 2.32 19.49
N ALA A 243 -25.13 1.51 19.72
CA ALA A 243 -24.95 0.68 20.92
C ALA A 243 -24.84 1.49 22.24
N GLN A 244 -25.09 2.80 22.17
CA GLN A 244 -25.26 3.72 23.28
C GLN A 244 -26.67 3.68 23.91
N VAL A 245 -27.64 3.03 23.25
CA VAL A 245 -28.99 2.78 23.78
C VAL A 245 -28.93 1.51 24.66
N PRO A 246 -29.81 1.30 25.66
CA PRO A 246 -29.73 0.16 26.60
C PRO A 246 -29.73 -1.24 25.97
N ASP A 247 -29.90 -1.33 24.65
CA ASP A 247 -29.77 -2.55 23.88
C ASP A 247 -28.46 -2.51 23.04
N PRO A 248 -27.36 -3.14 23.50
CA PRO A 248 -26.07 -3.20 22.80
C PRO A 248 -26.12 -3.86 21.42
N TRP A 249 -27.27 -4.44 21.06
CA TRP A 249 -27.50 -5.21 19.85
C TRP A 249 -27.92 -4.36 18.62
N ASP A 250 -28.10 -3.05 18.78
CA ASP A 250 -28.57 -2.14 17.72
C ASP A 250 -27.45 -1.52 16.87
N CYS A 251 -26.18 -1.75 17.20
CA CYS A 251 -25.10 -1.42 16.26
C CYS A 251 -25.01 -2.51 15.18
N PRO A 252 -25.11 -2.17 13.89
CA PRO A 252 -25.02 -3.15 12.81
C PRO A 252 -23.63 -3.81 12.72
N LEU A 253 -22.61 -3.20 13.35
CA LEU A 253 -21.26 -3.74 13.43
C LEU A 253 -21.15 -4.73 14.59
N ARG A 254 -21.42 -6.00 14.28
CA ARG A 254 -21.06 -7.13 15.13
C ARG A 254 -19.61 -7.54 14.83
N PRO A 255 -18.76 -7.74 15.84
CA PRO A 255 -17.42 -8.27 15.60
C PRO A 255 -17.56 -9.65 14.95
N ALA A 256 -17.07 -9.79 13.72
CA ALA A 256 -16.99 -11.06 13.01
C ALA A 256 -15.73 -11.87 13.39
N PHE A 257 -15.01 -11.42 14.42
CA PHE A 257 -13.71 -11.92 14.85
C PHE A 257 -13.56 -11.73 16.37
N ASP A 258 -12.55 -12.40 16.94
CA ASP A 258 -12.18 -12.27 18.34
C ASP A 258 -11.59 -10.87 18.62
N GLY A 259 -12.47 -9.89 18.86
CA GLY A 259 -12.10 -8.50 19.11
C GLY A 259 -13.19 -7.72 19.82
N SER A 260 -12.85 -6.54 20.32
CA SER A 260 -13.83 -5.66 20.96
C SER A 260 -14.76 -5.01 19.93
N HIS A 261 -15.88 -4.46 20.40
CA HIS A 261 -16.74 -3.63 19.55
C HIS A 261 -15.98 -2.43 18.95
N SER A 262 -15.06 -1.82 19.72
CA SER A 262 -14.19 -0.74 19.23
C SER A 262 -13.20 -1.22 18.16
N ASP A 263 -12.73 -2.47 18.21
CA ASP A 263 -11.88 -3.06 17.17
C ASP A 263 -12.65 -3.18 15.84
N ALA A 264 -13.92 -3.61 15.87
CA ALA A 264 -14.76 -3.67 14.66
C ALA A 264 -14.91 -2.28 14.02
N HIS A 265 -15.16 -1.24 14.83
CA HIS A 265 -15.21 0.14 14.35
C HIS A 265 -13.87 0.65 13.82
N LEU A 266 -12.74 0.26 14.43
CA LEU A 266 -11.42 0.61 13.92
C LEU A 266 -11.20 0.03 12.53
N VAL A 267 -11.52 -1.25 12.33
CA VAL A 267 -11.38 -1.93 11.04
C VAL A 267 -12.19 -1.21 9.96
N VAL A 268 -13.48 -0.99 10.21
CA VAL A 268 -14.37 -0.27 9.27
C VAL A 268 -13.83 1.13 8.98
N TRP A 269 -13.32 1.82 10.00
CA TRP A 269 -12.77 3.16 9.83
C TRP A 269 -11.52 3.19 8.95
N GLU A 270 -10.61 2.22 9.10
CA GLU A 270 -9.45 2.11 8.21
C GLU A 270 -9.86 1.76 6.77
N LEU A 271 -10.88 0.90 6.58
CA LEU A 271 -11.42 0.60 5.25
C LEU A 271 -12.04 1.84 4.59
N ILE A 272 -12.82 2.64 5.32
CA ILE A 272 -13.39 3.89 4.81
C ILE A 272 -12.29 4.85 4.33
N LYS A 273 -11.17 4.95 5.06
CA LYS A 273 -10.04 5.78 4.61
C LYS A 273 -9.40 5.25 3.33
N MET A 274 -9.29 3.93 3.19
CA MET A 274 -8.79 3.30 1.95
C MET A 274 -9.70 3.65 0.77
N PHE A 275 -11.02 3.48 0.91
CA PHE A 275 -11.98 3.83 -0.13
C PHE A 275 -11.94 5.33 -0.48
N TRP A 276 -11.95 6.20 0.53
CA TRP A 276 -11.83 7.64 0.32
C TRP A 276 -10.53 8.01 -0.41
N MET A 277 -9.42 7.34 -0.08
CA MET A 277 -8.15 7.56 -0.74
C MET A 277 -8.15 7.07 -2.19
N GLN A 278 -8.73 5.91 -2.46
CA GLN A 278 -8.86 5.36 -3.81
C GLN A 278 -9.65 6.31 -4.70
N GLU A 279 -10.78 6.83 -4.20
CA GLU A 279 -11.58 7.83 -4.90
C GLU A 279 -10.72 9.07 -5.21
N ARG A 280 -9.98 9.60 -4.23
CA ARG A 280 -9.11 10.78 -4.45
C ARG A 280 -7.98 10.53 -5.46
N LEU A 281 -7.39 9.33 -5.44
CA LEU A 281 -6.35 8.95 -6.39
C LEU A 281 -6.91 8.85 -7.81
N SER A 282 -8.11 8.29 -8.00
CA SER A 282 -8.72 8.20 -9.33
C SER A 282 -9.04 9.57 -9.91
N TRP A 283 -9.49 10.53 -9.09
CA TRP A 283 -9.66 11.93 -9.53
C TRP A 283 -8.34 12.54 -10.00
N THR A 284 -7.24 12.30 -9.29
CA THR A 284 -5.94 12.91 -9.62
C THR A 284 -5.34 12.33 -10.90
N ILE A 285 -5.50 11.02 -11.12
CA ILE A 285 -4.99 10.32 -12.31
C ILE A 285 -5.88 10.61 -13.53
N GLY A 286 -7.20 10.68 -13.34
CA GLY A 286 -8.16 10.92 -14.42
C GLY A 286 -8.08 12.34 -15.00
N THR A 287 -7.77 13.35 -14.19
CA THR A 287 -7.68 14.75 -14.66
C THR A 287 -6.49 15.03 -15.59
N ASP A 288 -5.46 14.18 -15.61
CA ASP A 288 -4.31 14.35 -16.51
C ASP A 288 -4.60 13.84 -17.94
N TYR A 289 -5.62 12.99 -18.12
CA TYR A 289 -6.02 12.50 -19.45
C TYR A 289 -6.95 13.46 -20.21
N ASP A 290 -7.55 14.44 -19.53
CA ASP A 290 -8.49 15.42 -20.12
C ASP A 290 -7.81 16.71 -20.65
N LEU A 291 -6.47 16.77 -20.65
CA LEU A 291 -5.72 17.95 -21.12
C LEU A 291 -5.04 17.79 -22.50
N THR A 292 -5.38 16.73 -23.25
CA THR A 292 -4.81 16.55 -24.62
C THR A 292 -5.78 16.75 -25.78
N ASP A 293 -7.05 17.05 -25.54
CA ASP A 293 -8.00 17.28 -26.64
C ASP A 293 -8.45 18.76 -26.80
N GLU A 294 -8.10 19.28 -27.98
CA GLU A 294 -8.90 20.22 -28.79
C GLU A 294 -8.88 21.75 -28.55
N ASN A 295 -7.76 22.40 -28.21
CA ASN A 295 -7.71 23.88 -28.38
C ASN A 295 -6.38 24.55 -28.81
N TYR A 296 -5.42 23.82 -29.40
CA TYR A 296 -4.18 24.45 -29.91
C TYR A 296 -4.03 24.56 -31.43
N PHE A 297 -5.08 24.23 -32.21
CA PHE A 297 -5.11 24.43 -33.67
C PHE A 297 -6.27 25.31 -34.11
N SER A 298 -6.25 26.59 -33.71
CA SER A 298 -6.98 27.64 -34.43
C SER A 298 -6.15 28.93 -34.44
N GLY A 299 -5.12 28.92 -35.28
CA GLY A 299 -4.21 30.06 -35.35
C GLY A 299 -3.32 30.14 -36.59
N ILE A 300 -3.70 29.53 -37.73
CA ILE A 300 -3.11 29.91 -39.02
C ILE A 300 -4.20 29.88 -40.09
N SER A 301 -4.73 31.05 -40.40
CA SER A 301 -5.33 31.36 -41.70
C SER A 301 -4.99 32.81 -42.01
N GLN A 302 -3.94 32.99 -42.82
CA GLN A 302 -3.72 34.20 -43.61
C GLN A 302 -4.81 34.27 -44.71
N PRO A 303 -5.17 35.46 -45.19
CA PRO A 303 -4.28 36.36 -45.96
C PRO A 303 -3.74 37.54 -45.15
#